data_AF-U6DXL9-F1
#
_entry.id   AF-U6DXL9-F1
#
_cell.length_a   1.000
_cell.length_b   1.000
_cell.length_c   1.000
_cell.angle_alpha   90.00
_cell.angle_beta   90.00
_cell.angle_gamma   90.00
#
_symmetry.space_group_name_H-M   'P 1'
#
loop_
_entity.id
_entity.type
_entity.pdbx_description
1 polymer ?
#
loop_
_entity_poly.entity_id
_entity_poly.type
_entity_poly.pdbx_seq_one_letter_code
_entity_poly.pdbx_strand_id
1 'polypeptide(L)'
;NPRPSKGKMMRCVRCPVAYHGGDACLAAGCSVIASNSIICTGHFTARKGKRHHAHVNVSWCFVCSKGGSLLCCESCPAAFHPDCLNIDMPDGSWFCNDCRAGKKLHFQDIIWVKLGNYRCEK
;
A
#
# COMPACT_ATOMS: atom_id res chain seq x y z
N ASN A 1 -15.75 -9.98 16.13
CA ASN A 1 -14.51 -10.41 16.79
C ASN A 1 -13.93 -11.60 16.01
N PRO A 2 -12.89 -11.43 15.17
CA PRO A 2 -12.29 -12.57 14.49
C PRO A 2 -11.56 -13.44 15.52
N ARG A 3 -11.87 -14.73 15.56
CA ARG A 3 -11.20 -15.68 16.47
C ARG A 3 -9.73 -15.79 16.06
N PRO A 4 -8.75 -15.65 16.98
CA PRO A 4 -7.36 -15.85 16.64
C PRO A 4 -7.13 -17.32 16.28
N SER A 5 -6.80 -17.57 15.01
CA SER A 5 -6.35 -18.89 14.56
C SER A 5 -5.01 -19.21 15.20
N LYS A 6 -4.81 -20.45 15.68
CA LYS A 6 -3.53 -20.98 16.20
C LYS A 6 -2.52 -21.21 15.05
N GLY A 7 -2.30 -20.19 14.24
CA GLY A 7 -1.44 -20.24 13.05
C GLY A 7 0.02 -19.90 13.35
N LYS A 8 0.91 -20.40 12.50
CA LYS A 8 2.34 -20.09 12.47
C LYS A 8 2.55 -18.58 12.28
N MET A 9 3.43 -17.94 13.04
CA MET A 9 3.64 -16.48 13.00
C MET A 9 4.80 -16.10 12.08
N MET A 10 4.63 -15.05 11.27
CA MET A 10 5.65 -14.46 10.39
C MET A 10 6.25 -13.22 11.05
N ARG A 11 7.58 -13.13 11.15
CA ARG A 11 8.27 -12.00 11.79
C ARG A 11 9.00 -11.14 10.76
N CYS A 12 8.95 -9.81 10.93
CA CYS A 12 9.80 -8.93 10.16
C CYS A 12 11.24 -9.01 10.66
N VAL A 13 12.22 -9.12 9.77
CA VAL A 13 13.65 -9.10 10.16
C VAL A 13 14.19 -7.69 10.43
N ARG A 14 13.39 -6.65 10.15
CA ARG A 14 13.76 -5.22 10.31
C ARG A 14 12.98 -4.50 11.41
N CYS A 15 12.01 -5.16 12.05
CA CYS A 15 11.25 -4.59 13.17
C CYS A 15 10.62 -5.67 14.05
N PRO A 16 10.20 -5.35 15.29
CA PRO A 16 9.63 -6.33 16.21
C PRO A 16 8.22 -6.83 15.83
N VAL A 17 7.63 -6.32 14.73
CA VAL A 17 6.27 -6.66 14.32
C VAL A 17 6.18 -8.10 13.84
N ALA A 18 5.15 -8.79 14.30
CA ALA A 18 4.82 -10.15 13.91
C ALA A 18 3.39 -10.23 13.36
N TYR A 19 3.21 -11.04 12.33
CA TYR A 19 1.97 -11.22 11.58
C TYR A 19 1.51 -12.66 11.72
N HIS A 20 0.19 -12.92 11.68
CA HIS A 20 -0.29 -14.29 11.52
C HIS A 20 0.11 -14.81 10.15
N GLY A 21 0.55 -16.07 10.10
CA GLY A 21 0.83 -16.76 8.85
C GLY A 21 -0.46 -17.08 8.11
N GLY A 22 -0.43 -16.85 6.80
CA GLY A 22 -1.58 -16.93 5.91
C GLY A 22 -1.86 -15.59 5.23
N ASP A 23 -2.55 -15.65 4.09
CA ASP A 23 -2.71 -14.51 3.20
C ASP A 23 -3.59 -13.40 3.79
N ALA A 24 -4.46 -13.73 4.76
CA ALA A 24 -5.42 -12.81 5.36
C ALA A 24 -4.81 -11.79 6.36
N CYS A 25 -3.57 -11.99 6.82
CA CYS A 25 -2.92 -11.09 7.79
C CYS A 25 -1.54 -10.62 7.34
N LEU A 26 -1.04 -11.16 6.23
CA LEU A 26 0.23 -10.79 5.64
C LEU A 26 -0.02 -9.67 4.63
N ALA A 27 0.56 -8.49 4.87
CA ALA A 27 0.37 -7.36 3.97
C ALA A 27 0.97 -7.66 2.58
N ALA A 28 0.21 -7.40 1.52
CA ALA A 28 0.68 -7.48 0.15
C ALA A 28 1.88 -6.53 -0.03
N GLY A 29 2.93 -7.02 -0.70
CA GLY A 29 4.20 -6.29 -0.86
C GLY A 29 5.24 -6.55 0.22
N CYS A 30 4.96 -7.38 1.23
CA CYS A 30 6.03 -7.94 2.05
C CYS A 30 6.88 -8.92 1.23
N SER A 31 8.18 -9.00 1.52
CA SER A 31 9.06 -9.97 0.87
C SER A 31 9.32 -11.14 1.81
N VAL A 32 8.88 -12.33 1.44
CA VAL A 32 9.17 -13.56 2.19
C VAL A 32 10.64 -13.94 1.97
N ILE A 33 11.41 -14.03 3.06
CA ILE A 33 12.83 -14.43 3.02
C ILE A 33 12.97 -15.91 3.38
N ALA A 34 12.21 -16.38 4.36
CA ALA A 34 12.20 -17.78 4.78
C ALA A 34 10.83 -18.17 5.37
N SER A 35 10.69 -19.41 5.81
CA SER A 35 9.41 -20.00 6.28
C SER A 35 8.68 -19.24 7.39
N ASN A 36 9.37 -18.40 8.16
CA ASN A 36 8.82 -17.59 9.25
C ASN A 36 9.30 -16.14 9.24
N SER A 37 10.06 -15.73 8.22
CA SER A 37 10.72 -14.44 8.19
C SER A 37 10.39 -13.67 6.93
N ILE A 38 10.05 -12.40 7.11
CA ILE A 38 9.68 -11.48 6.03
C ILE A 38 10.41 -10.15 6.22
N ILE A 39 10.38 -9.30 5.18
CA ILE A 39 10.50 -7.85 5.35
C ILE A 39 9.11 -7.28 5.16
N CYS A 40 8.57 -6.63 6.18
CA CYS A 40 7.26 -6.02 6.10
C CYS A 40 7.27 -4.76 5.21
N THR A 41 6.09 -4.35 4.76
CA THR A 41 5.91 -3.20 3.89
C THR A 41 6.37 -1.87 4.49
N GLY A 42 6.48 -1.78 5.83
CA GLY A 42 7.01 -0.60 6.53
C GLY A 42 8.53 -0.43 6.44
N HIS A 43 9.28 -1.46 6.06
CA HIS A 43 10.74 -1.39 5.88
C HIS A 43 11.18 -1.70 4.45
N PHE A 44 10.25 -1.58 3.51
CA PHE A 44 10.54 -1.77 2.09
C PHE A 44 11.35 -0.57 1.58
N THR A 45 12.63 -0.80 1.32
CA THR A 45 13.52 0.18 0.68
C THR A 45 13.72 -0.22 -0.77
N ALA A 46 13.19 0.57 -1.71
CA ALA A 46 13.38 0.37 -3.14
C ALA A 46 14.88 0.33 -3.48
N ARG A 47 15.37 -0.79 -4.03
CA ARG A 47 16.76 -0.87 -4.51
C ARG A 47 16.92 0.02 -5.75
N LYS A 48 17.88 0.95 -5.73
CA LYS A 48 18.27 1.78 -6.88
C LYS A 48 18.50 0.88 -8.10
N GLY A 49 17.84 1.19 -9.22
CA GLY A 49 18.01 0.49 -10.50
C GLY A 49 16.91 -0.51 -10.88
N LYS A 50 15.97 -0.89 -9.98
CA LYS A 50 14.82 -1.73 -10.35
C LYS A 50 13.50 -0.95 -10.33
N ARG A 51 13.02 -0.58 -11.52
CA ARG A 51 11.78 0.22 -11.73
C ARG A 51 10.52 -0.42 -11.14
N HIS A 52 10.49 -1.75 -11.05
CA HIS A 52 9.38 -2.53 -10.47
C HIS A 52 9.27 -2.44 -8.94
N HIS A 53 10.22 -1.80 -8.27
CA HIS A 53 10.24 -1.66 -6.81
C HIS A 53 10.00 -0.22 -6.36
N ALA A 54 9.51 0.66 -7.24
CA ALA A 54 9.11 2.01 -6.86
C ALA A 54 7.68 2.02 -6.31
N HIS A 55 7.34 3.02 -5.48
CA HIS A 55 5.96 3.28 -5.08
C HIS A 55 5.14 3.57 -6.33
N VAL A 56 4.23 2.65 -6.66
CA VAL A 56 3.29 2.79 -7.77
C VAL A 56 2.00 3.39 -7.25
N ASN A 57 1.46 4.36 -7.97
CA ASN A 57 0.16 4.95 -7.70
C ASN A 57 -0.72 4.75 -8.92
N VAL A 58 -2.01 4.53 -8.71
CA VAL A 58 -3.00 4.59 -9.78
C VAL A 58 -3.03 6.01 -10.34
N SER A 59 -3.51 6.11 -11.56
CA SER A 59 -3.54 7.38 -12.27
C SER A 59 -4.95 7.96 -12.41
N TRP A 60 -5.90 7.49 -11.60
CA TRP A 60 -7.24 8.01 -11.48
C TRP A 60 -7.61 8.23 -10.02
N CYS A 61 -8.53 9.15 -9.77
CA CYS A 61 -9.07 9.40 -8.44
C CYS A 61 -9.99 8.25 -7.99
N PHE A 62 -9.80 7.75 -6.77
CA PHE A 62 -10.69 6.73 -6.18
C PHE A 62 -12.12 7.22 -5.88
N VAL A 63 -12.35 8.54 -5.83
CA VAL A 63 -13.66 9.13 -5.54
C VAL A 63 -14.47 9.34 -6.83
N CYS A 64 -13.86 9.92 -7.87
CA CYS A 64 -14.57 10.30 -9.09
C CYS A 64 -14.18 9.49 -10.33
N SER A 65 -13.23 8.55 -10.22
CA SER A 65 -12.75 7.68 -11.31
C SER A 65 -12.18 8.42 -12.52
N LYS A 66 -11.80 9.69 -12.35
CA LYS A 66 -11.19 10.54 -13.39
C LYS A 66 -9.69 10.69 -13.15
N GLY A 67 -8.91 10.80 -14.22
CA GLY A 67 -7.52 11.26 -14.16
C GLY A 67 -7.43 12.78 -14.04
N GLY A 68 -6.21 13.29 -13.83
CA GLY A 68 -5.93 14.72 -13.67
C GLY A 68 -4.80 14.95 -12.67
N SER A 69 -4.81 16.12 -12.02
CA SER A 69 -3.87 16.49 -10.95
C SER A 69 -4.20 15.75 -9.66
N LEU A 70 -3.62 14.57 -9.51
CA LEU A 70 -3.90 13.67 -8.40
C LEU A 70 -2.81 13.74 -7.34
N LEU A 71 -3.26 13.75 -6.09
CA LEU A 71 -2.47 13.52 -4.90
C LEU A 71 -2.20 12.02 -4.75
N CYS A 72 -0.95 11.61 -4.94
CA CYS A 72 -0.53 10.22 -4.87
C CYS A 72 -0.16 9.85 -3.39
N CYS A 73 -0.69 8.75 -2.84
CA CYS A 73 -0.37 8.31 -1.47
C CYS A 73 1.03 7.66 -1.36
N GLU A 74 1.75 7.92 -0.28
CA GLU A 74 3.09 7.36 -0.07
C GLU A 74 3.10 5.90 0.43
N SER A 75 2.03 5.43 1.05
CA SER A 75 1.97 4.06 1.62
C SER A 75 1.10 3.08 0.87
N CYS A 76 0.35 3.54 -0.13
CA CYS A 76 -0.51 2.69 -0.93
C CYS A 76 -0.64 3.25 -2.35
N PRO A 77 -1.13 2.45 -3.29
CA PRO A 77 -1.25 2.85 -4.68
C PRO A 77 -2.43 3.78 -4.93
N ALA A 78 -3.18 4.22 -3.92
CA ALA A 78 -4.31 5.11 -4.13
C ALA A 78 -3.86 6.53 -4.53
N ALA A 79 -4.71 7.19 -5.31
CA ALA A 79 -4.56 8.58 -5.72
C ALA A 79 -5.92 9.29 -5.67
N PHE A 80 -5.91 10.58 -5.35
CA PHE A 80 -7.12 11.37 -5.10
C PHE A 80 -6.96 12.80 -5.58
N HIS A 81 -8.03 13.47 -6.03
CA HIS A 81 -7.95 14.93 -6.18
C HIS A 81 -8.02 15.59 -4.78
N PRO A 82 -7.25 16.66 -4.52
CA PRO A 82 -7.40 17.47 -3.30
C PRO A 82 -8.85 17.94 -3.12
N ASP A 83 -9.48 18.41 -4.21
CA ASP A 83 -10.88 18.83 -4.22
C ASP A 83 -11.85 17.71 -3.83
N CYS A 84 -11.62 16.48 -4.33
CA CYS A 84 -12.46 15.33 -3.99
C CYS A 84 -12.35 14.93 -2.51
N LEU A 85 -11.27 15.32 -1.84
CA LEU A 85 -11.06 15.09 -0.41
C LEU A 85 -11.38 16.32 0.45
N ASN A 86 -11.71 17.45 -0.18
CA ASN A 86 -11.93 18.72 0.50
C ASN A 86 -10.72 19.15 1.35
N ILE A 87 -9.52 18.94 0.83
CA ILE A 87 -8.25 19.34 1.47
C ILE A 87 -7.43 20.25 0.56
N ASP A 88 -6.58 21.08 1.16
CA ASP A 88 -5.57 21.83 0.44
C ASP A 88 -4.39 20.94 0.03
N MET A 89 -3.67 21.36 -1.02
CA MET A 89 -2.47 20.67 -1.51
C MET A 89 -1.39 20.67 -0.41
N PRO A 90 -1.00 19.51 0.13
CA PRO A 90 -0.01 19.45 1.19
C PRO A 90 1.41 19.63 0.63
N ASP A 91 2.22 20.45 1.29
CA ASP A 91 3.66 20.55 1.01
C ASP A 91 4.41 19.34 1.60
N GLY A 92 4.50 18.25 0.83
CA GLY A 92 5.32 17.08 1.16
C GLY A 92 4.60 15.74 1.12
N SER A 93 5.04 14.80 1.96
CA SER A 93 4.52 13.42 1.97
C SER A 93 3.07 13.37 2.43
N TRP A 94 2.19 12.76 1.64
CA TRP A 94 0.78 12.60 1.98
C TRP A 94 0.35 11.13 2.12
N PHE A 95 -0.55 10.88 3.07
CA PHE A 95 -1.12 9.56 3.34
C PHE A 95 -2.65 9.62 3.32
N CYS A 96 -3.27 8.72 2.54
CA CYS A 96 -4.72 8.61 2.48
C CYS A 96 -5.33 8.16 3.82
N ASN A 97 -6.64 8.40 3.99
CA ASN A 97 -7.36 8.05 5.22
C ASN A 97 -7.26 6.56 5.57
N ASP A 98 -7.26 5.66 4.58
CA ASP A 98 -7.10 4.22 4.81
C ASP A 98 -5.70 3.89 5.35
N CYS A 99 -4.65 4.51 4.79
CA CYS A 99 -3.29 4.34 5.30
C CYS A 99 -3.13 4.89 6.72
N ARG A 100 -3.73 6.06 7.00
CA ARG A 100 -3.75 6.66 8.34
C ARG A 100 -4.52 5.80 9.35
N ALA A 101 -5.57 5.12 8.90
CA ALA A 101 -6.35 4.17 9.69
C ALA A 101 -5.67 2.78 9.83
N GLY A 102 -4.48 2.59 9.27
CA GLY A 102 -3.75 1.32 9.34
C GLY A 102 -4.31 0.21 8.47
N LYS A 103 -5.21 0.51 7.53
CA LYS A 103 -5.70 -0.48 6.56
C LYS A 103 -4.58 -0.78 5.58
N LYS A 104 -4.07 -2.01 5.64
CA LYS A 104 -3.08 -2.54 4.69
C LYS A 104 -3.79 -3.54 3.80
N LEU A 105 -3.42 -3.53 2.53
CA LEU A 105 -3.85 -4.53 1.57
C LEU A 105 -3.20 -5.87 1.93
N HIS A 106 -3.96 -6.95 1.87
CA HIS A 106 -3.52 -8.31 2.15
C HIS A 106 -3.24 -9.08 0.86
N PHE A 107 -2.55 -10.21 0.96
CA PHE A 107 -2.37 -11.09 -0.20
C PHE A 107 -3.74 -11.54 -0.74
N GLN A 108 -3.85 -11.65 -2.07
CA GLN A 108 -5.07 -11.97 -2.83
C GLN A 108 -6.13 -10.86 -2.94
N ASP A 109 -5.91 -9.68 -2.36
CA ASP A 109 -6.80 -8.53 -2.60
C ASP A 109 -6.67 -8.05 -4.06
N ILE A 110 -7.78 -8.06 -4.81
CA ILE A 110 -7.87 -7.38 -6.12
C ILE A 110 -8.12 -5.91 -5.87
N ILE A 111 -7.12 -5.11 -6.19
CA ILE A 111 -7.01 -3.72 -5.73
C ILE A 111 -7.26 -2.70 -6.84
N TRP A 112 -6.96 -3.04 -8.10
CA TRP A 112 -7.40 -2.28 -9.26
C TRP A 112 -7.30 -3.11 -10.55
N VAL A 113 -8.09 -2.71 -11.54
CA VAL A 113 -7.94 -3.09 -12.95
C VAL A 113 -7.58 -1.85 -13.75
N LYS A 114 -6.66 -1.96 -14.71
CA LYS A 114 -6.29 -0.84 -15.57
C LYS A 114 -7.34 -0.64 -16.66
N LEU A 115 -8.22 0.34 -16.48
CA LEU A 115 -9.18 0.79 -17.50
C LEU A 115 -8.69 2.13 -18.06
N GLY A 116 -7.99 2.12 -19.20
CA GLY A 116 -7.56 3.35 -19.89
C GLY A 116 -6.15 3.86 -19.53
N ASN A 117 -5.78 4.99 -20.15
CA ASN A 117 -4.47 5.63 -20.04
C ASN A 117 -4.57 6.96 -19.28
N TYR A 118 -4.44 6.91 -17.96
CA TYR A 118 -4.31 8.11 -17.13
C TYR A 118 -2.87 8.21 -16.60
N ARG A 119 -2.38 9.41 -16.25
CA ARG A 119 -1.05 9.64 -15.62
C ARG A 119 -1.24 10.29 -14.24
N CYS A 120 -0.52 9.83 -13.19
CA CYS A 120 -0.40 10.53 -11.89
C CYS A 120 0.79 11.49 -12.02
N GLU A 121 0.60 12.76 -11.66
CA GLU A 121 1.68 13.73 -11.51
C GLU A 121 2.11 13.71 -10.05
N LYS A 122 3.42 13.59 -9.79
CA LYS A 122 4.01 13.62 -8.46
C LYS A 122 4.74 14.93 -8.25
#